data_AF-A0A068QZP3-F1
#
_entry.id   AF-A0A068QZP3-F1
#
_cell.length_a   1.000
_cell.length_b   1.000
_cell.length_c   1.000
_cell.angle_alpha   90.00
_cell.angle_beta   90.00
_cell.angle_gamma   90.00
#
_symmetry.space_group_name_H-M   'P 1'
#
loop_
_entity.id
_entity.type
_entity.pdbx_description
1 polymer ?
#
loop_
_entity_poly.entity_id
_entity_poly.type
_entity_poly.pdbx_seq_one_letter_code
_entity_poly.pdbx_strand_id
1 'polypeptide(L)'
;MERLTNTKTFGAAYVLSGYTSPQLGMTNWQGGLVNLANWVIGHKKHGARNSLIAWMPAKEAVSPTDAQAKLLSHVKVSVESALSGLGADFTLLYDKDGELTYQFYKSDWGCPMWVNGQSKLSDMCSVEVKIIKPRSGTAPEFLSEAQGAVYAFTSGHETQYNFVNVSNGKASRAPQQAIYAALSKHLPDWAYLYLSPKSVELENGDKVAFPYLLEQDKAELFVYPEA
;
A
#
# COMPACT_ATOMS: atom_id res chain seq x y z
N MET A 1 -15.39 -5.51 11.49
CA MET A 1 -15.95 -4.98 10.22
C MET A 1 -16.67 -3.66 10.40
N GLU A 2 -17.60 -3.50 11.37
CA GLU A 2 -18.33 -2.23 11.62
C GLU A 2 -17.45 -0.98 11.86
N ARG A 3 -16.20 -1.16 12.29
CA ARG A 3 -15.31 -0.05 12.63
C ARG A 3 -14.70 0.68 11.42
N LEU A 4 -14.69 0.08 10.23
CA LEU A 4 -13.99 0.62 9.03
C LEU A 4 -14.82 1.62 8.21
N THR A 5 -16.12 1.77 8.50
CA THR A 5 -17.09 2.43 7.60
C THR A 5 -17.87 3.62 8.23
N ASN A 6 -17.83 3.82 9.55
CA ASN A 6 -18.64 4.84 10.22
C ASN A 6 -17.90 6.20 10.36
N THR A 7 -18.54 7.30 9.94
CA THR A 7 -17.91 8.64 9.82
C THR A 7 -18.58 9.74 10.66
N LYS A 8 -19.77 9.50 11.24
CA LYS A 8 -20.60 10.60 11.81
C LYS A 8 -20.10 11.10 13.18
N THR A 9 -19.51 10.25 14.00
CA THR A 9 -18.93 10.65 15.30
C THR A 9 -17.51 11.19 15.17
N PHE A 10 -16.85 10.93 14.03
CA PHE A 10 -15.43 11.20 13.82
C PHE A 10 -15.13 12.62 13.33
N GLY A 11 -15.97 13.17 12.44
CA GLY A 11 -15.71 14.48 11.82
C GLY A 11 -15.77 15.68 12.77
N ALA A 12 -16.58 15.61 13.83
CA ALA A 12 -16.74 16.70 14.80
C ALA A 12 -15.66 16.70 15.90
N ALA A 13 -15.20 15.51 16.31
CA ALA A 13 -14.14 15.39 17.31
C ALA A 13 -12.75 15.78 16.75
N TYR A 14 -12.49 15.50 15.47
CA TYR A 14 -11.17 15.67 14.84
C TYR A 14 -10.77 17.14 14.60
N VAL A 15 -11.74 18.03 14.32
CA VAL A 15 -11.46 19.46 14.16
C VAL A 15 -11.07 20.10 15.49
N LEU A 16 -11.53 19.54 16.62
CA LEU A 16 -11.27 20.06 17.96
C LEU A 16 -10.04 19.41 18.62
N SER A 17 -9.73 18.15 18.35
CA SER A 17 -8.55 17.46 18.93
C SER A 17 -7.25 17.63 18.13
N GLY A 18 -7.33 18.06 16.87
CA GLY A 18 -6.16 18.24 15.99
C GLY A 18 -5.21 19.40 16.34
N TYR A 19 -5.46 20.16 17.41
CA TYR A 19 -4.63 21.30 17.82
C TYR A 19 -4.07 21.24 19.24
N THR A 20 -4.42 20.24 20.04
CA THR A 20 -3.88 20.11 21.41
C THR A 20 -3.01 18.88 21.50
N SER A 21 -1.72 19.07 21.18
CA SER A 21 -0.55 18.37 21.73
C SER A 21 -0.74 16.88 22.06
N PRO A 22 -0.18 15.94 21.26
CA PRO A 22 -0.25 14.52 21.60
C PRO A 22 0.38 14.28 22.98
N GLN A 23 -0.41 13.75 23.91
CA GLN A 23 0.05 13.41 25.26
C GLN A 23 1.05 12.24 25.19
N LEU A 24 2.21 12.48 25.79
CA LEU A 24 3.37 11.61 25.86
C LEU A 24 3.06 10.33 26.65
N GLY A 25 3.10 9.20 25.95
CA GLY A 25 3.02 7.84 26.50
C GLY A 25 3.01 6.76 25.42
N MET A 26 3.48 7.07 24.21
CA MET A 26 3.38 6.22 23.03
C MET A 26 4.68 5.43 22.84
N THR A 27 4.58 4.12 22.63
CA THR A 27 5.73 3.28 22.26
C THR A 27 6.35 3.79 20.95
N ASN A 28 7.62 3.45 20.68
CA ASN A 28 8.36 3.94 19.50
C ASN A 28 7.58 3.77 18.18
N TRP A 29 6.80 2.69 18.04
CA TRP A 29 5.97 2.41 16.87
C TRP A 29 4.79 3.37 16.71
N GLN A 30 4.10 3.71 17.80
CA GLN A 30 2.98 4.66 17.79
C GLN A 30 3.47 6.08 17.47
N GLY A 31 4.63 6.48 18.01
CA GLY A 31 5.29 7.74 17.64
C GLY A 31 5.77 7.75 16.18
N GLY A 32 6.21 6.59 15.67
CA GLY A 32 6.59 6.39 14.27
C GLY A 32 5.42 6.52 13.30
N LEU A 33 4.29 5.90 13.61
CA LEU A 33 3.02 6.03 12.87
C LEU A 33 2.54 7.48 12.83
N VAL A 34 2.67 8.26 13.91
CA VAL A 34 2.32 9.69 13.91
C VAL A 34 3.23 10.51 12.99
N ASN A 35 4.53 10.21 12.97
CA ASN A 35 5.46 10.87 12.04
C ASN A 35 5.22 10.47 10.57
N LEU A 36 4.87 9.21 10.31
CA LEU A 36 4.42 8.75 9.00
C LEU A 36 3.11 9.43 8.59
N ALA A 37 2.16 9.57 9.52
CA ALA A 37 0.91 10.29 9.31
C ALA A 37 1.17 11.74 8.93
N ASN A 38 2.06 12.44 9.65
CA ASN A 38 2.42 13.83 9.33
C ASN A 38 3.03 13.98 7.94
N TRP A 39 3.84 13.01 7.49
CA TRP A 39 4.40 13.00 6.14
C TRP A 39 3.34 12.72 5.07
N VAL A 40 2.41 11.80 5.35
CA VAL A 40 1.25 11.48 4.50
C VAL A 40 0.26 12.66 4.41
N ILE A 41 0.00 13.34 5.52
CA ILE A 41 -1.04 14.38 5.66
C ILE A 41 -0.50 15.78 5.33
N GLY A 42 0.80 16.02 5.50
CA GLY A 42 1.45 17.34 5.41
C GLY A 42 1.37 18.03 4.04
N HIS A 43 1.16 17.27 2.96
CA HIS A 43 0.76 17.82 1.67
C HIS A 43 -0.52 17.14 1.20
N LYS A 44 -1.60 17.93 1.04
CA LYS A 44 -2.95 17.49 0.66
C LYS A 44 -3.04 16.50 -0.53
N LYS A 45 -1.99 16.37 -1.35
CA LYS A 45 -1.91 15.47 -2.51
C LYS A 45 -1.29 14.10 -2.22
N HIS A 46 -0.48 13.93 -1.17
CA HIS A 46 0.25 12.66 -0.93
C HIS A 46 -0.56 11.65 -0.13
N GLY A 47 -1.35 12.09 0.85
CA GLY A 47 -2.20 11.20 1.64
C GLY A 47 -3.49 10.74 0.95
N ALA A 48 -3.79 11.30 -0.22
CA ALA A 48 -4.99 10.97 -1.02
C ALA A 48 -4.80 9.78 -1.98
N ARG A 49 -3.65 9.10 -1.93
CA ARG A 49 -3.30 8.01 -2.86
C ARG A 49 -2.58 6.86 -2.14
N ASN A 50 -2.74 5.64 -2.65
CA ASN A 50 -1.98 4.50 -2.17
C ASN A 50 -0.49 4.69 -2.44
N SER A 51 0.38 4.17 -1.59
CA SER A 51 1.82 4.29 -1.73
C SER A 51 2.53 3.06 -1.17
N LEU A 52 3.62 2.67 -1.83
CA LEU A 52 4.60 1.74 -1.30
C LEU A 52 5.71 2.57 -0.63
N ILE A 53 6.03 2.27 0.62
CA ILE A 53 7.08 2.96 1.36
C ILE A 53 8.04 1.91 1.88
N ALA A 54 9.34 2.13 1.75
CA ALA A 54 10.32 1.14 2.18
C ALA A 54 11.65 1.78 2.60
N TRP A 55 12.34 1.14 3.54
CA TRP A 55 13.68 1.52 4.00
C TRP A 55 14.61 0.31 3.95
N MET A 56 15.03 -0.06 2.74
CA MET A 56 15.89 -1.21 2.52
C MET A 56 17.26 -0.96 3.19
N PRO A 57 17.75 -1.84 4.08
CA PRO A 57 19.09 -1.72 4.64
C PRO A 57 20.16 -1.63 3.55
N ALA A 58 21.14 -0.73 3.67
CA ALA A 58 22.13 -0.52 2.61
C ALA A 58 22.98 -1.77 2.31
N LYS A 59 23.08 -2.72 3.23
CA LYS A 59 23.73 -4.02 3.00
C LYS A 59 22.98 -4.91 2.00
N GLU A 60 21.68 -4.69 1.81
CA GLU A 60 20.84 -5.49 0.91
C GLU A 60 21.06 -5.13 -0.55
N ALA A 61 21.73 -4.03 -0.89
CA ALA A 61 21.96 -3.63 -2.28
C ALA A 61 23.28 -2.85 -2.46
N VAL A 62 23.90 -2.97 -3.63
CA VAL A 62 25.19 -2.29 -3.91
C VAL A 62 25.03 -0.92 -4.56
N SER A 63 23.82 -0.56 -4.99
CA SER A 63 23.52 0.73 -5.62
C SER A 63 22.02 1.04 -5.57
N PRO A 64 21.58 2.30 -5.80
CA PRO A 64 20.16 2.62 -5.94
C PRO A 64 19.45 1.83 -7.06
N THR A 65 20.12 1.55 -8.17
CA THR A 65 19.55 0.75 -9.27
C THR A 65 19.36 -0.70 -8.83
N ASP A 66 20.33 -1.27 -8.12
CA ASP A 66 20.23 -2.62 -7.56
C ASP A 66 19.11 -2.70 -6.50
N ALA A 67 19.01 -1.70 -5.63
CA ALA A 67 17.94 -1.60 -4.63
C ALA A 67 16.56 -1.53 -5.28
N GLN A 68 16.38 -0.72 -6.35
CA GLN A 68 15.14 -0.65 -7.11
C GLN A 68 14.76 -2.02 -7.68
N ALA A 69 15.72 -2.71 -8.32
CA ALA A 69 15.49 -4.03 -8.90
C ALA A 69 15.13 -5.08 -7.83
N LYS A 70 15.79 -5.05 -6.67
CA LYS A 70 15.50 -5.97 -5.56
C LYS A 70 14.12 -5.74 -4.96
N LEU A 71 13.74 -4.50 -4.68
CA LEU A 71 12.39 -4.22 -4.18
C LEU A 71 11.33 -4.59 -5.23
N LEU A 72 11.57 -4.34 -6.52
CA LEU A 72 10.67 -4.77 -7.60
C LEU A 72 10.49 -6.29 -7.63
N SER A 73 11.58 -7.03 -7.46
CA SER A 73 11.58 -8.50 -7.37
C SER A 73 10.76 -8.98 -6.17
N HIS A 74 10.92 -8.37 -4.99
CA HIS A 74 10.10 -8.68 -3.83
C HIS A 74 8.62 -8.40 -4.06
N VAL A 75 8.27 -7.27 -4.66
CA VAL A 75 6.87 -6.93 -4.97
C VAL A 75 6.29 -7.91 -5.99
N LYS A 76 7.05 -8.29 -7.02
CA LYS A 76 6.68 -9.30 -8.00
C LYS A 76 6.30 -10.62 -7.34
N VAL A 77 7.19 -11.17 -6.51
CA VAL A 77 6.92 -12.41 -5.74
C VAL A 77 5.68 -12.24 -4.84
N SER A 78 5.53 -11.07 -4.22
CA SER A 78 4.39 -10.78 -3.34
C SER A 78 3.07 -10.78 -4.10
N VAL A 79 3.01 -10.17 -5.28
CA VAL A 79 1.81 -10.15 -6.15
C VAL A 79 1.43 -11.55 -6.58
N GLU A 80 2.38 -12.31 -7.10
CA GLU A 80 2.13 -13.66 -7.60
C GLU A 80 1.71 -14.60 -6.47
N SER A 81 2.34 -14.49 -5.30
CA SER A 81 1.99 -15.28 -4.10
C SER A 81 0.60 -14.91 -3.57
N ALA A 82 0.27 -13.63 -3.49
CA ALA A 82 -1.03 -13.16 -3.01
C ALA A 82 -2.18 -13.62 -3.91
N LEU A 83 -2.04 -13.44 -5.23
CA LEU A 83 -3.07 -13.87 -6.18
C LEU A 83 -3.23 -15.39 -6.20
N SER A 84 -2.12 -16.14 -6.22
CA SER A 84 -2.15 -17.61 -6.14
C SER A 84 -2.80 -18.09 -4.85
N GLY A 85 -2.43 -17.50 -3.71
CA GLY A 85 -2.96 -17.85 -2.39
C GLY A 85 -4.47 -17.59 -2.24
N LEU A 86 -5.01 -16.62 -2.99
CA LEU A 86 -6.45 -16.34 -3.08
C LEU A 86 -7.14 -17.14 -4.20
N GLY A 87 -6.41 -18.00 -4.90
CA GLY A 87 -6.92 -18.83 -6.00
C GLY A 87 -7.36 -18.01 -7.20
N ALA A 88 -6.65 -16.93 -7.52
CA ALA A 88 -6.81 -16.15 -8.74
C ALA A 88 -5.68 -16.47 -9.72
N ASP A 89 -6.03 -16.67 -10.99
CA ASP A 89 -5.06 -16.78 -12.07
C ASP A 89 -4.58 -15.39 -12.50
N PHE A 90 -3.40 -15.29 -13.11
CA PHE A 90 -2.87 -14.00 -13.56
C PHE A 90 -1.93 -14.10 -14.75
N THR A 91 -1.69 -12.95 -15.38
CA THR A 91 -0.72 -12.78 -16.46
C THR A 91 0.05 -11.49 -16.25
N LEU A 92 1.37 -11.57 -16.34
CA LEU A 92 2.26 -10.41 -16.37
C LEU A 92 2.23 -9.80 -17.78
N LEU A 93 1.70 -8.58 -17.91
CA LEU A 93 1.57 -7.86 -19.18
C LEU A 93 2.73 -6.91 -19.44
N TYR A 94 3.29 -6.35 -18.37
CA TYR A 94 4.36 -5.35 -18.45
C TYR A 94 5.36 -5.56 -17.32
N ASP A 95 6.65 -5.55 -17.65
CA ASP A 95 7.77 -5.65 -16.71
C ASP A 95 8.97 -4.88 -17.29
N LYS A 96 9.07 -3.59 -16.97
CA LYS A 96 10.14 -2.73 -17.48
C LYS A 96 10.32 -1.48 -16.62
N ASP A 97 11.55 -1.01 -16.50
CA ASP A 97 11.91 0.30 -15.93
C ASP A 97 11.34 0.59 -14.52
N GLY A 98 11.16 -0.44 -13.70
CA GLY A 98 10.60 -0.31 -12.35
C GLY A 98 9.07 -0.35 -12.29
N GLU A 99 8.41 -0.67 -13.39
CA GLU A 99 6.97 -0.77 -13.50
C GLU A 99 6.53 -2.21 -13.82
N LEU A 100 5.47 -2.68 -13.16
CA LEU A 100 4.83 -3.96 -13.42
C LEU A 100 3.34 -3.74 -13.68
N THR A 101 2.77 -4.56 -14.57
CA THR A 101 1.32 -4.66 -14.72
C THR A 101 0.92 -6.10 -14.82
N TYR A 102 0.16 -6.56 -13.83
CA TYR A 102 -0.52 -7.84 -13.86
C TYR A 102 -1.98 -7.64 -14.22
N GLN A 103 -2.49 -8.55 -15.03
CA GLN A 103 -3.93 -8.76 -15.15
C GLN A 103 -4.27 -10.03 -14.38
N PHE A 104 -5.35 -10.02 -13.61
CA PHE A 104 -5.76 -11.19 -12.83
C PHE A 104 -7.22 -11.56 -13.07
N TYR A 105 -7.51 -12.83 -12.89
CA TYR A 105 -8.74 -13.48 -13.31
C TYR A 105 -9.27 -14.36 -12.18
N LYS A 106 -10.55 -14.21 -11.90
CA LYS A 106 -11.30 -15.06 -10.98
C LYS A 106 -12.79 -14.85 -11.23
N SER A 107 -13.47 -15.93 -11.63
CA SER A 107 -14.90 -15.90 -11.93
C SER A 107 -15.73 -15.38 -10.76
N ASP A 108 -15.39 -15.79 -9.54
CA ASP A 108 -16.14 -15.48 -8.33
C ASP A 108 -16.06 -13.98 -7.96
N TRP A 109 -15.04 -13.29 -8.46
CA TRP A 109 -14.86 -11.84 -8.30
C TRP A 109 -15.37 -11.06 -9.51
N GLY A 110 -15.91 -11.74 -10.53
CA GLY A 110 -16.27 -11.12 -11.80
C GLY A 110 -15.07 -10.53 -12.53
N CYS A 111 -13.86 -11.05 -12.31
CA CYS A 111 -12.65 -10.68 -13.04
C CYS A 111 -12.48 -11.65 -14.22
N PRO A 112 -12.90 -11.27 -15.45
CA PRO A 112 -12.97 -12.19 -16.58
C PRO A 112 -11.57 -12.48 -17.12
N MET A 113 -11.39 -13.59 -17.85
CA MET A 113 -10.18 -13.76 -18.67
C MET A 113 -10.19 -12.81 -19.88
N TRP A 114 -9.02 -12.42 -20.37
CA TRP A 114 -8.91 -11.63 -21.59
C TRP A 114 -9.28 -12.47 -22.82
N VAL A 115 -10.16 -11.93 -23.67
CA VAL A 115 -10.55 -12.50 -24.95
C VAL A 115 -10.37 -11.46 -26.05
N ASN A 116 -9.45 -11.73 -26.97
CA ASN A 116 -9.12 -10.83 -28.08
C ASN A 116 -10.37 -10.47 -28.90
N GLY A 117 -10.58 -9.17 -29.12
CA GLY A 117 -11.71 -8.65 -29.90
C GLY A 117 -13.04 -8.58 -29.14
N GLN A 118 -13.11 -9.04 -27.88
CA GLN A 118 -14.32 -9.00 -27.06
C GLN A 118 -14.11 -8.21 -25.77
N SER A 119 -13.03 -8.49 -25.04
CA SER A 119 -12.71 -7.81 -23.79
C SER A 119 -12.31 -6.36 -24.02
N LYS A 120 -12.72 -5.48 -23.11
CA LYS A 120 -12.19 -4.11 -23.01
C LYS A 120 -11.30 -4.02 -21.79
N LEU A 121 -10.23 -3.23 -21.87
CA LEU A 121 -9.34 -3.00 -20.72
C LEU A 121 -10.11 -2.51 -19.48
N SER A 122 -11.19 -1.74 -19.65
CA SER A 122 -12.03 -1.27 -18.54
C SER A 122 -12.76 -2.36 -17.77
N ASP A 123 -12.81 -3.57 -18.31
CA ASP A 123 -13.55 -4.70 -17.74
C ASP A 123 -12.59 -5.65 -17.01
N MET A 124 -11.30 -5.34 -17.03
CA MET A 124 -10.24 -6.18 -16.48
C MET A 124 -9.84 -5.75 -15.09
N CYS A 125 -9.52 -6.74 -14.26
CA CYS A 125 -8.88 -6.51 -12.97
C CYS A 125 -7.35 -6.51 -13.15
N SER A 126 -6.67 -5.61 -12.45
CA SER A 126 -5.21 -5.44 -12.59
C SER A 126 -4.52 -5.12 -11.28
N VAL A 127 -3.22 -5.46 -11.23
CA VAL A 127 -2.28 -4.93 -10.24
C VAL A 127 -1.21 -4.14 -10.98
N GLU A 128 -1.16 -2.84 -10.72
CA GLU A 128 -0.16 -1.93 -11.27
C GLU A 128 0.85 -1.58 -10.19
N VAL A 129 2.14 -1.68 -10.53
CA VAL A 129 3.25 -1.39 -9.62
C VAL A 129 4.14 -0.36 -10.28
N LYS A 130 4.60 0.60 -9.48
CA LYS A 130 5.70 1.49 -9.85
C LYS A 130 6.66 1.60 -8.68
N ILE A 131 7.94 1.42 -8.96
CA ILE A 131 9.03 1.59 -8.01
C ILE A 131 10.06 2.47 -8.66
N ILE A 132 10.29 3.64 -8.09
CA ILE A 132 11.31 4.57 -8.54
C ILE A 132 12.65 4.28 -7.85
N LYS A 133 13.74 4.80 -8.40
CA LYS A 133 15.05 4.70 -7.76
C LYS A 133 15.01 5.33 -6.35
N PRO A 134 15.51 4.63 -5.33
CA PRO A 134 15.53 5.14 -3.97
C PRO A 134 16.59 6.22 -3.80
N ARG A 135 16.50 6.94 -2.67
CA ARG A 135 17.56 7.83 -2.20
C ARG A 135 18.30 7.17 -1.06
N SER A 136 19.62 7.36 -0.98
CA SER A 136 20.36 6.99 0.22
C SER A 136 19.94 7.89 1.38
N GLY A 137 19.81 7.32 2.57
CA GLY A 137 19.43 8.07 3.77
C GLY A 137 19.55 7.22 5.03
N THR A 138 18.81 7.61 6.06
CA THR A 138 18.67 6.88 7.32
C THR A 138 17.23 6.39 7.48
N ALA A 139 17.05 5.25 8.12
CA ALA A 139 15.73 4.82 8.54
C ALA A 139 15.21 5.74 9.66
N PRO A 140 13.89 5.96 9.75
CA PRO A 140 13.27 6.52 10.92
C PRO A 140 13.57 5.71 12.19
N GLU A 141 13.72 6.39 13.33
CA GLU A 141 14.10 5.77 14.62
C GLU A 141 13.15 4.66 15.09
N PHE A 142 11.89 4.68 14.65
CA PHE A 142 10.91 3.66 15.01
C PHE A 142 11.12 2.32 14.28
N LEU A 143 11.91 2.30 13.20
CA LEU A 143 12.31 1.08 12.50
C LEU A 143 13.56 0.51 13.17
N SER A 144 13.35 -0.17 14.31
CA SER A 144 14.43 -0.67 15.17
C SER A 144 15.40 -1.64 14.48
N GLU A 145 14.95 -2.31 13.40
CA GLU A 145 15.76 -3.28 12.65
C GLU A 145 16.54 -2.67 11.48
N ALA A 146 16.18 -1.44 11.05
CA ALA A 146 16.83 -0.72 9.97
C ALA A 146 17.82 0.34 10.48
N GLN A 147 18.49 0.07 11.61
CA GLN A 147 19.50 0.99 12.15
C GLN A 147 20.67 1.14 11.16
N GLY A 148 20.94 2.38 10.74
CA GLY A 148 22.07 2.74 9.88
C GLY A 148 21.67 3.27 8.51
N ALA A 149 22.58 3.15 7.55
CA ALA A 149 22.38 3.61 6.19
C ALA A 149 21.35 2.74 5.46
N VAL A 150 20.42 3.36 4.73
CA VAL A 150 19.36 2.70 3.98
C VAL A 150 19.18 3.29 2.59
N TYR A 151 18.56 2.51 1.71
CA TYR A 151 17.91 2.99 0.51
C TYR A 151 16.43 3.27 0.81
N ALA A 152 16.08 4.54 0.89
CA ALA A 152 14.74 5.02 1.21
C ALA A 152 13.88 5.18 -0.06
N PHE A 153 12.80 4.42 -0.11
CA PHE A 153 11.73 4.49 -1.10
C PHE A 153 10.59 5.33 -0.51
N THR A 154 10.60 6.62 -0.81
CA THR A 154 9.58 7.57 -0.32
C THR A 154 8.66 8.00 -1.45
N SER A 155 7.44 8.43 -1.11
CA SER A 155 6.38 8.80 -2.07
C SER A 155 6.02 10.30 -2.04
N GLY A 156 6.98 11.14 -1.67
CA GLY A 156 6.81 12.58 -1.47
C GLY A 156 6.84 13.44 -2.74
N HIS A 157 6.94 12.85 -3.93
CA HIS A 157 6.93 13.59 -5.19
C HIS A 157 5.56 13.48 -5.88
N GLU A 158 5.06 14.55 -6.50
CA GLU A 158 3.69 14.61 -7.04
C GLU A 158 3.38 13.53 -8.10
N THR A 159 4.30 13.20 -9.00
CA THR A 159 4.07 12.23 -10.09
C THR A 159 5.04 11.05 -10.15
N GLN A 160 6.15 11.10 -9.41
CA GLN A 160 7.20 10.08 -9.41
C GLN A 160 7.30 9.47 -8.02
N TYR A 161 6.44 8.51 -7.75
CA TYR A 161 6.33 7.89 -6.43
C TYR A 161 6.10 6.39 -6.56
N ASN A 162 6.35 5.67 -5.46
CA ASN A 162 6.20 4.23 -5.44
C ASN A 162 4.76 3.87 -5.07
N PHE A 163 4.15 2.93 -5.79
CA PHE A 163 2.80 2.45 -5.49
C PHE A 163 2.62 0.99 -5.90
N VAL A 164 1.61 0.38 -5.27
CA VAL A 164 0.95 -0.85 -5.71
C VAL A 164 -0.55 -0.56 -5.73
N ASN A 165 -1.15 -0.61 -6.91
CA ASN A 165 -2.55 -0.30 -7.13
C ASN A 165 -3.29 -1.55 -7.62
N VAL A 166 -4.26 -2.00 -6.84
CA VAL A 166 -5.20 -3.05 -7.25
C VAL A 166 -6.43 -2.36 -7.82
N SER A 167 -6.84 -2.73 -9.03
CA SER A 167 -7.97 -2.14 -9.74
C SER A 167 -8.97 -3.22 -10.14
N ASN A 168 -10.26 -2.93 -9.96
CA ASN A 168 -11.35 -3.77 -10.43
C ASN A 168 -11.79 -3.32 -11.84
N GLY A 169 -12.21 -4.28 -12.66
CA GLY A 169 -13.00 -3.98 -13.84
C GLY A 169 -14.36 -3.38 -13.48
N LYS A 170 -15.02 -2.71 -14.42
CA LYS A 170 -16.30 -2.00 -14.19
C LYS A 170 -17.40 -2.84 -13.51
N ALA A 171 -17.45 -4.14 -13.79
CA ALA A 171 -18.44 -5.06 -13.22
C ALA A 171 -17.85 -6.00 -12.16
N SER A 172 -16.55 -5.91 -11.89
CA SER A 172 -15.82 -6.78 -11.00
C SER A 172 -15.91 -6.29 -9.55
N ARG A 173 -15.81 -7.24 -8.61
CA ARG A 173 -15.89 -7.00 -7.17
C ARG A 173 -14.81 -7.79 -6.43
N ALA A 174 -13.58 -7.75 -6.95
CA ALA A 174 -12.48 -8.39 -6.24
C ALA A 174 -12.27 -7.68 -4.89
N PRO A 175 -12.02 -8.45 -3.81
CA PRO A 175 -11.83 -7.89 -2.48
C PRO A 175 -10.44 -7.26 -2.39
N GLN A 176 -10.34 -5.99 -2.79
CA GLN A 176 -9.07 -5.27 -2.87
C GLN A 176 -8.35 -5.26 -1.52
N GLN A 177 -9.09 -5.14 -0.40
CA GLN A 177 -8.51 -5.20 0.93
C GLN A 177 -7.82 -6.54 1.21
N ALA A 178 -8.44 -7.67 0.85
CA ALA A 178 -7.86 -8.99 1.05
C ALA A 178 -6.63 -9.21 0.17
N ILE A 179 -6.66 -8.69 -1.07
CA ILE A 179 -5.50 -8.73 -1.97
C ILE A 179 -4.34 -7.91 -1.39
N TYR A 180 -4.60 -6.69 -0.91
CA TYR A 180 -3.58 -5.85 -0.27
C TYR A 180 -3.00 -6.45 1.01
N ALA A 181 -3.83 -7.09 1.82
CA ALA A 181 -3.42 -7.78 3.03
C ALA A 181 -2.51 -8.99 2.71
N ALA A 182 -2.93 -9.82 1.74
CA ALA A 182 -2.12 -10.94 1.24
C ALA A 182 -0.80 -10.48 0.61
N LEU A 183 -0.81 -9.40 -0.18
CA LEU A 183 0.39 -8.76 -0.74
C LEU A 183 1.36 -8.37 0.38
N SER A 184 0.86 -7.62 1.36
CA SER A 184 1.62 -7.13 2.51
C SER A 184 2.31 -8.25 3.27
N LYS A 185 1.66 -9.40 3.43
CA LYS A 185 2.22 -10.59 4.11
C LYS A 185 3.51 -11.12 3.49
N HIS A 186 3.67 -10.94 2.17
CA HIS A 186 4.82 -11.43 1.42
C HIS A 186 5.89 -10.36 1.16
N LEU A 187 5.61 -9.11 1.54
CA LEU A 187 6.61 -8.04 1.48
C LEU A 187 7.69 -8.25 2.54
N PRO A 188 8.92 -7.77 2.26
CA PRO A 188 9.96 -7.71 3.27
C PRO A 188 9.53 -6.82 4.44
N ASP A 189 10.03 -7.11 5.63
CA ASP A 189 9.77 -6.36 6.88
C ASP A 189 10.08 -4.86 6.78
N TRP A 190 11.02 -4.48 5.93
CA TRP A 190 11.38 -3.08 5.67
C TRP A 190 10.49 -2.38 4.62
N ALA A 191 9.39 -2.99 4.17
CA ALA A 191 8.45 -2.43 3.19
C ALA A 191 6.99 -2.43 3.67
N TYR A 192 6.28 -1.35 3.34
CA TYR A 192 4.98 -1.01 3.89
C TYR A 192 4.03 -0.52 2.79
N LEU A 193 2.77 -0.91 2.86
CA LEU A 193 1.73 -0.37 2.00
C LEU A 193 0.91 0.65 2.76
N TYR A 194 0.95 1.91 2.30
CA TYR A 194 0.03 2.95 2.73
C TYR A 194 -1.20 2.91 1.83
N LEU A 195 -2.38 2.82 2.43
CA LEU A 195 -3.67 2.82 1.72
C LEU A 195 -4.46 4.05 2.14
N SER A 196 -4.80 4.88 1.15
CA SER A 196 -5.50 6.14 1.36
C SER A 196 -6.98 5.94 1.68
N PRO A 197 -7.65 6.94 2.28
CA PRO A 197 -9.09 6.85 2.51
C PRO A 197 -9.84 6.66 1.20
N LYS A 198 -10.83 5.77 1.20
CA LYS A 198 -11.75 5.51 0.08
C LYS A 198 -11.09 5.02 -1.22
N SER A 199 -9.84 4.55 -1.17
CA SER A 199 -9.18 3.95 -2.34
C SER A 199 -9.33 2.43 -2.42
N VAL A 200 -9.71 1.77 -1.33
CA VAL A 200 -9.79 0.31 -1.23
C VAL A 200 -11.22 -0.15 -1.00
N GLU A 201 -11.68 -1.07 -1.85
CA GLU A 201 -12.97 -1.74 -1.76
C GLU A 201 -12.89 -3.01 -0.87
N LEU A 202 -13.87 -3.16 0.02
CA LEU A 202 -14.10 -4.32 0.87
C LEU A 202 -14.95 -5.37 0.13
N GLU A 203 -15.02 -6.59 0.66
CA GLU A 203 -15.86 -7.67 0.09
C GLU A 203 -17.33 -7.27 -0.10
N ASN A 204 -17.86 -6.43 0.78
CA ASN A 204 -19.24 -5.95 0.72
C ASN A 204 -19.44 -4.78 -0.26
N GLY A 205 -18.39 -4.34 -0.96
CA GLY A 205 -18.41 -3.20 -1.88
C GLY A 205 -18.25 -1.83 -1.19
N ASP A 206 -18.21 -1.78 0.15
CA ASP A 206 -17.92 -0.54 0.86
C ASP A 206 -16.46 -0.15 0.68
N LYS A 207 -16.17 1.14 0.87
CA LYS A 207 -14.80 1.64 0.83
C LYS A 207 -14.28 1.94 2.23
N VAL A 208 -13.03 1.62 2.50
CA VAL A 208 -12.39 1.91 3.79
C VAL A 208 -12.37 3.42 4.03
N ALA A 209 -12.92 3.88 5.15
CA ALA A 209 -13.16 5.30 5.39
C ALA A 209 -11.93 6.09 5.87
N PHE A 210 -10.89 5.39 6.34
CA PHE A 210 -9.69 5.99 6.94
C PHE A 210 -8.40 5.46 6.31
N PRO A 211 -7.29 6.21 6.42
CA PRO A 211 -6.02 5.71 5.96
C PRO A 211 -5.47 4.65 6.91
N TYR A 212 -4.73 3.68 6.39
CA TYR A 212 -4.05 2.68 7.19
C TYR A 212 -2.76 2.22 6.52
N LEU A 213 -1.85 1.69 7.34
CA LEU A 213 -0.62 1.06 6.90
C LEU A 213 -0.76 -0.45 7.02
N LEU A 214 -0.24 -1.20 6.06
CA LEU A 214 -0.11 -2.65 6.14
C LEU A 214 1.36 -3.03 6.28
N GLU A 215 1.67 -3.72 7.37
CA GLU A 215 2.95 -4.37 7.66
C GLU A 215 2.71 -5.86 7.85
N GLN A 216 3.17 -6.69 6.92
CA GLN A 216 3.03 -8.15 7.01
C GLN A 216 1.63 -8.62 7.45
N ASP A 217 0.57 -8.17 6.76
CA ASP A 217 -0.86 -8.45 7.06
C ASP A 217 -1.45 -7.71 8.28
N LYS A 218 -0.62 -7.00 9.07
CA LYS A 218 -1.09 -6.21 10.21
C LYS A 218 -1.49 -4.82 9.73
N ALA A 219 -2.78 -4.51 9.89
CA ALA A 219 -3.30 -3.18 9.66
C ALA A 219 -3.00 -2.28 10.87
N GLU A 220 -2.08 -1.35 10.69
CA GLU A 220 -1.79 -0.31 11.65
C GLU A 220 -2.58 0.95 11.31
N LEU A 221 -3.47 1.33 12.23
CA LEU A 221 -4.33 2.48 12.07
C LEU A 221 -3.61 3.71 12.62
N PHE A 222 -3.66 4.81 11.87
CA PHE A 222 -3.18 6.10 12.36
C PHE A 222 -4.03 6.65 13.52
N VAL A 223 -5.24 6.12 13.69
CA VAL A 223 -6.16 6.40 14.79
C VAL A 223 -6.90 5.10 15.13
N TYR A 224 -6.74 4.58 16.34
CA TYR A 224 -7.57 3.48 16.82
C TYR A 224 -8.96 4.04 17.18
N PRO A 225 -10.06 3.46 16.66
CA PRO A 225 -11.40 3.86 17.08
C PRO A 225 -11.59 3.55 18.57
N GLU A 226 -12.11 4.51 19.34
CA GLU A 226 -12.55 4.26 20.71
C GLU A 226 -13.63 3.17 20.71
N ALA A 227 -13.59 2.32 21.74
CA ALA A 227 -14.40 1.12 21.85
C ALA A 227 -15.88 1.41 22.10
#